data_AF-A0A1B7WZ57-F1
#
_entry.id   AF-A0A1B7WZ57-F1
#
_cell.length_a   1.000
_cell.length_b   1.000
_cell.length_c   1.000
_cell.angle_alpha   90.00
_cell.angle_beta   90.00
_cell.angle_gamma   90.00
#
_symmetry.space_group_name_H-M   'P 1'
#
loop_
_entity.id
_entity.type
_entity.pdbx_description
1 polymer ?
#
loop_
_entity_poly.entity_id
_entity_poly.type
_entity_poly.pdbx_seq_one_letter_code
_entity_poly.pdbx_strand_id
1 'polypeptide(L)'
;MNTTLTASGISNGIDFSDVEIVNPGKCFGNTFLVSAGVGNVGTLFIVEAYHEQDAVEEFASSRYGHLIVLDEEMTQEAMIDGTIDDYVYTESGYCDLSYFGLTKTDECVYLVKSDEFWKLEI
;
A
#
# COMPACT_ATOMS: atom_id res chain seq x y z
N MET A 1 0.95 -18.64 -18.42
CA MET A 1 2.07 -18.48 -17.47
C MET A 1 1.54 -17.68 -16.30
N ASN A 2 1.56 -18.24 -15.09
CA ASN A 2 1.34 -17.44 -13.88
C ASN A 2 2.71 -16.93 -13.45
N THR A 3 2.87 -15.61 -13.53
CA THR A 3 4.05 -14.92 -13.03
C THR A 3 3.58 -14.04 -11.89
N THR A 4 4.15 -14.26 -10.70
CA THR A 4 3.84 -13.48 -9.51
C THR A 4 5.03 -12.56 -9.22
N LEU A 5 4.73 -11.28 -9.03
CA LEU A 5 5.70 -10.27 -8.61
C LEU A 5 5.44 -9.95 -7.14
N THR A 6 6.44 -10.13 -6.30
CA THR A 6 6.41 -9.75 -4.88
C THR A 6 7.64 -8.94 -4.51
N ALA A 7 7.62 -8.32 -3.33
CA ALA A 7 8.71 -7.54 -2.79
C ALA A 7 9.19 -8.11 -1.46
N SER A 8 10.46 -7.94 -1.17
CA SER A 8 11.07 -8.24 0.14
C SER A 8 12.10 -7.17 0.47
N GLY A 9 12.34 -6.90 1.74
CA GLY A 9 13.22 -5.82 2.15
C GLY A 9 13.05 -5.40 3.60
N ILE A 10 13.43 -4.16 3.89
CA ILE A 10 13.48 -3.59 5.24
C ILE A 10 12.81 -2.22 5.24
N SER A 11 11.99 -1.95 6.25
CA SER A 11 11.41 -0.64 6.50
C SER A 11 11.42 -0.33 8.00
N ASN A 12 12.17 0.68 8.41
CA ASN A 12 12.28 1.12 9.81
C ASN A 12 12.59 -0.04 10.79
N GLY A 13 13.50 -0.94 10.38
CA GLY A 13 13.91 -2.11 11.15
C GLY A 13 12.94 -3.30 11.12
N ILE A 14 11.88 -3.24 10.31
CA ILE A 14 10.96 -4.36 10.05
C ILE A 14 11.38 -5.06 8.76
N ASP A 15 11.77 -6.33 8.86
CA ASP A 15 11.97 -7.20 7.71
C ASP A 15 10.61 -7.63 7.14
N PHE A 16 10.43 -7.50 5.83
CA PHE A 16 9.27 -8.01 5.12
C PHE A 16 9.68 -8.94 3.98
N SER A 17 8.88 -9.98 3.75
CA SER A 17 9.16 -10.99 2.73
C SER A 17 7.91 -11.42 1.99
N ASP A 18 8.02 -11.62 0.68
CA ASP A 18 6.94 -12.09 -0.21
C ASP A 18 5.67 -11.22 -0.14
N VAL A 19 5.85 -9.90 -0.09
CA VAL A 19 4.79 -8.90 0.03
C VAL A 19 4.26 -8.49 -1.35
N GLU A 20 2.96 -8.26 -1.47
CA GLU A 20 2.35 -7.81 -2.72
C GLU A 20 2.72 -6.35 -3.05
N ILE A 21 2.98 -6.08 -4.33
CA ILE A 21 3.19 -4.73 -4.86
C ILE A 21 1.88 -4.24 -5.47
N VAL A 22 1.34 -3.13 -4.98
CA VAL A 22 0.02 -2.60 -5.36
C VAL A 22 0.02 -2.03 -6.78
N ASN A 23 1.06 -1.28 -7.13
CA ASN A 23 1.15 -0.52 -8.39
C ASN A 23 2.54 -0.69 -9.04
N PRO A 24 2.95 -1.93 -9.38
CA PRO A 24 4.31 -2.19 -9.85
C PRO A 24 4.66 -1.44 -11.13
N GLY A 25 5.83 -0.80 -11.15
CA GLY A 25 6.37 -0.08 -12.31
C GLY A 25 5.92 1.38 -12.46
N LYS A 26 5.15 1.93 -11.51
CA LYS A 26 4.70 3.33 -11.53
C LYS A 26 5.77 4.31 -11.02
N CYS A 27 6.57 3.92 -10.03
CA CYS A 27 7.64 4.70 -9.44
C CYS A 27 8.76 3.80 -8.91
N PHE A 28 9.45 3.09 -9.81
CA PHE A 28 10.48 2.13 -9.45
C PHE A 28 11.59 2.76 -8.60
N GLY A 29 11.87 2.18 -7.43
CA GLY A 29 12.93 2.61 -6.53
C GLY A 29 12.52 3.62 -5.44
N ASN A 30 11.29 4.14 -5.47
CA ASN A 30 10.71 4.82 -4.30
C ASN A 30 9.48 4.05 -3.83
N THR A 31 9.66 3.25 -2.79
CA THR A 31 8.63 2.38 -2.24
C THR A 31 8.28 2.73 -0.81
N PHE A 32 7.02 2.53 -0.47
CA PHE A 32 6.46 2.65 0.87
C PHE A 32 5.87 1.31 1.29
N LEU A 33 6.17 0.89 2.52
CA LEU A 33 5.54 -0.23 3.19
C LEU A 33 4.25 0.27 3.83
N VAL A 34 3.13 -0.29 3.39
CA VAL A 34 1.82 -0.13 4.00
C VAL A 34 1.60 -1.30 4.94
N SER A 35 1.33 -1.02 6.22
CA SER A 35 0.90 -2.00 7.20
C SER A 35 -0.57 -1.77 7.51
N ALA A 36 -1.43 -2.63 6.98
CA ALA A 36 -2.87 -2.62 7.21
C ALA A 36 -3.19 -3.48 8.45
N GLY A 37 -3.49 -2.86 9.59
CA GLY A 37 -3.84 -3.57 10.82
C GLY A 37 -3.15 -3.04 12.08
N VAL A 38 -3.48 -3.65 13.23
CA VAL A 38 -3.05 -3.18 14.55
C VAL A 38 -2.08 -4.16 15.21
N GLY A 39 -0.90 -3.67 15.60
CA GLY A 39 0.07 -4.45 16.36
C GLY A 39 0.80 -5.51 15.54
N ASN A 40 0.88 -6.75 16.05
CA ASN A 40 1.63 -7.85 15.41
C ASN A 40 0.82 -8.65 14.38
N VAL A 41 -0.40 -8.20 14.05
CA VAL A 41 -1.28 -8.86 13.08
C VAL A 41 -1.74 -7.81 12.08
N GLY A 42 -1.10 -7.80 10.91
CA GLY A 42 -1.43 -6.89 9.83
C GLY A 42 -1.00 -7.47 8.49
N THR A 43 -1.66 -7.04 7.43
CA THR A 43 -1.27 -7.36 6.06
C THR A 43 -0.32 -6.27 5.58
N LEU A 44 0.80 -6.69 5.01
CA LEU A 44 1.77 -5.78 4.43
C LEU A 44 1.51 -5.63 2.93
N PHE A 45 1.73 -4.42 2.42
CA PHE A 45 1.74 -4.12 0.99
C PHE A 45 2.89 -3.19 0.67
N ILE A 46 3.41 -3.28 -0.56
CA ILE A 46 4.35 -2.31 -1.11
C ILE A 46 3.63 -1.42 -2.12
N VAL A 47 3.82 -0.11 -1.98
CA VAL A 47 3.34 0.90 -2.91
C VAL A 47 4.52 1.69 -3.46
N GLU A 48 4.57 1.86 -4.77
CA GLU A 48 5.51 2.73 -5.46
C GLU A 48 4.95 4.15 -5.54
N ALA A 49 5.68 5.14 -5.01
CA ALA A 49 5.24 6.53 -5.04
C ALA A 49 6.41 7.51 -4.78
N TYR A 50 6.28 8.76 -5.18
CA TYR A 50 7.31 9.78 -4.91
C TYR A 50 7.25 10.30 -3.46
N HIS A 51 6.05 10.53 -2.96
CA HIS A 51 5.80 11.05 -1.62
C HIS A 51 4.79 10.18 -0.86
N GLU A 52 4.71 10.39 0.44
CA GLU A 52 3.79 9.65 1.32
C GLU A 52 2.32 9.86 0.90
N GLN A 53 1.93 11.10 0.60
CA GLN A 53 0.57 11.42 0.14
C GLN A 53 0.24 10.72 -1.19
N ASP A 54 1.21 10.64 -2.10
CA ASP A 54 1.04 9.89 -3.36
C ASP A 54 0.81 8.40 -3.04
N ALA A 55 1.56 7.81 -2.10
CA ALA A 55 1.37 6.41 -1.71
C ALA A 55 -0.01 6.15 -1.12
N VAL A 56 -0.60 7.10 -0.38
CA VAL A 56 -1.98 6.99 0.12
C VAL A 56 -2.96 6.94 -1.06
N GLU A 57 -2.84 7.84 -2.04
CA GLU A 57 -3.71 7.85 -3.23
C GLU A 57 -3.54 6.58 -4.07
N GLU A 58 -2.31 6.11 -4.26
CA GLU A 58 -2.03 4.86 -4.98
C GLU A 58 -2.65 3.65 -4.29
N PHE A 59 -2.68 3.64 -2.96
CA PHE A 59 -3.34 2.58 -2.20
C PHE A 59 -4.87 2.72 -2.25
N ALA A 60 -5.39 3.94 -2.10
CA ALA A 60 -6.81 4.27 -2.11
C ALA A 60 -7.48 3.94 -3.46
N SER A 61 -6.78 4.18 -4.57
CA SER A 61 -7.26 3.87 -5.93
C SER A 61 -7.12 2.39 -6.31
N SER A 62 -6.49 1.57 -5.46
CA SER A 62 -6.26 0.15 -5.72
C SER A 62 -7.47 -0.72 -5.38
N ARG A 63 -7.38 -2.02 -5.68
CA ARG A 63 -8.38 -3.02 -5.23
C ARG A 63 -8.52 -3.10 -3.71
N TYR A 64 -7.54 -2.58 -2.97
CA TYR A 64 -7.51 -2.53 -1.51
C TYR A 64 -8.00 -1.19 -0.95
N GLY A 65 -8.44 -0.26 -1.80
CA GLY A 65 -8.93 1.05 -1.40
C GLY A 65 -10.05 0.99 -0.35
N HIS A 66 -10.92 -0.02 -0.43
CA HIS A 66 -11.99 -0.28 0.52
C HIS A 66 -11.52 -0.49 1.98
N LEU A 67 -10.22 -0.64 2.21
CA LEU A 67 -9.65 -0.74 3.55
C LEU A 67 -9.40 0.62 4.21
N ILE A 68 -9.29 1.70 3.42
CA ILE A 68 -8.99 3.05 3.92
C ILE A 68 -10.01 4.10 3.46
N VAL A 69 -10.61 3.95 2.28
CA VAL A 69 -11.56 4.93 1.72
C VAL A 69 -12.92 4.77 2.39
N LEU A 70 -13.41 5.86 2.97
CA LEU A 70 -14.73 5.92 3.59
C LEU A 70 -15.83 5.95 2.54
N ASP A 71 -16.96 5.33 2.87
CA ASP A 71 -18.18 5.53 2.11
C ASP A 71 -18.84 6.87 2.45
N GLU A 72 -19.91 7.19 1.72
CA GLU A 72 -20.62 8.46 1.86
C GLU A 72 -21.27 8.62 3.25
N GLU A 73 -21.79 7.55 3.83
CA GLU A 73 -22.45 7.57 5.14
C GLU A 73 -21.43 7.87 6.23
N MET A 74 -20.31 7.13 6.25
CA MET A 74 -19.20 7.35 7.18
C MET A 74 -18.59 8.75 7.05
N THR A 75 -18.48 9.26 5.82
CA THR A 75 -17.99 10.62 5.58
C THR A 75 -18.94 11.66 6.20
N GLN A 76 -20.25 11.51 6.01
CA GLN A 76 -21.24 12.42 6.58
C GLN A 76 -21.25 12.38 8.12
N GLU A 77 -21.16 11.19 8.71
CA GLU A 77 -21.06 11.02 10.16
C GLU A 77 -19.82 11.73 10.72
N ALA A 78 -18.64 11.51 10.12
CA ALA A 78 -17.41 12.17 10.55
C ALA A 78 -17.45 13.70 10.40
N MET A 79 -18.16 14.21 9.39
CA MET A 79 -18.39 15.66 9.23
C MET A 79 -19.30 16.23 10.33
N ILE A 80 -20.35 15.49 10.73
CA ILE A 80 -21.27 15.90 11.81
C ILE A 80 -20.54 15.89 13.16
N ASP A 81 -19.75 14.85 13.40
CA ASP A 81 -18.97 14.70 14.63
C ASP A 81 -17.77 15.66 14.68
N GLY A 82 -17.43 16.31 13.57
CA GLY A 82 -16.34 17.27 13.45
C GLY A 82 -14.95 16.63 13.46
N THR A 83 -14.86 15.32 13.19
CA THR A 83 -13.62 14.55 13.17
C THR A 83 -13.06 14.36 11.76
N ILE A 84 -13.76 14.81 10.72
CA ILE A 84 -13.33 14.64 9.31
C ILE A 84 -11.94 15.25 9.03
N ASP A 85 -11.56 16.28 9.77
CA ASP A 85 -10.26 16.95 9.63
C ASP A 85 -9.08 16.05 10.05
N ASP A 86 -9.33 14.95 10.78
CA ASP A 86 -8.32 13.94 11.13
C ASP A 86 -8.03 12.97 9.97
N TYR A 87 -8.84 12.99 8.90
CA TYR A 87 -8.71 12.09 7.76
C TYR A 87 -7.94 12.71 6.60
N VAL A 88 -7.28 11.87 5.82
CA VAL A 88 -6.51 12.31 4.65
C VAL A 88 -7.45 12.37 3.45
N TYR A 89 -7.64 13.55 2.88
CA TYR A 89 -8.39 13.70 1.63
C TYR A 89 -7.50 13.43 0.42
N THR A 90 -7.92 12.51 -0.44
CA THR A 90 -7.27 12.17 -1.70
C THR A 90 -8.26 12.28 -2.87
N GLU A 91 -7.82 12.02 -4.11
CA GLU A 91 -8.72 12.02 -5.27
C GLU A 91 -9.74 10.87 -5.19
N SER A 92 -9.35 9.76 -4.56
CA SER A 92 -10.21 8.60 -4.31
C SER A 92 -11.22 8.79 -3.18
N GLY A 93 -11.06 9.79 -2.30
CA GLY A 93 -12.00 10.11 -1.21
C GLY A 93 -11.31 10.45 0.11
N TYR A 94 -12.09 10.52 1.20
CA TYR A 94 -11.54 10.62 2.55
C TYR A 94 -11.01 9.25 2.99
N CYS A 95 -9.75 9.22 3.41
CA CYS A 95 -9.05 8.03 3.85
C CYS A 95 -8.84 8.03 5.37
N ASP A 96 -9.33 7.00 6.06
CA ASP A 96 -9.02 6.74 7.46
C ASP A 96 -7.73 5.90 7.56
N LEU A 97 -6.69 6.51 8.13
CA LEU A 97 -5.38 5.89 8.32
C LEU A 97 -5.13 5.49 9.78
N SER A 98 -6.14 5.52 10.65
CA SER A 98 -6.02 5.27 12.10
C SER A 98 -5.41 3.90 12.43
N TYR A 99 -5.57 2.93 11.54
CA TYR A 99 -5.06 1.56 11.68
C TYR A 99 -4.03 1.21 10.59
N PHE A 100 -3.47 2.22 9.93
CA PHE A 100 -2.50 2.06 8.84
C PHE A 100 -1.17 2.69 9.20
N GLY A 101 -0.11 1.91 9.09
CA GLY A 101 1.26 2.41 9.07
C GLY A 101 1.71 2.62 7.64
N LEU A 102 2.26 3.79 7.32
CA LEU A 102 2.90 4.05 6.05
C LEU A 102 4.35 4.47 6.31
N THR A 103 5.31 3.75 5.75
CA THR A 103 6.73 4.00 6.03
C THR A 103 7.56 3.78 4.78
N LYS A 104 8.38 4.78 4.43
CA LYS A 104 9.32 4.65 3.31
C LYS A 104 10.27 3.47 3.57
N THR A 105 10.44 2.60 2.57
CA THR A 105 11.34 1.44 2.71
C THR A 105 12.80 1.90 2.69
N ASP A 106 13.62 1.29 3.54
CA ASP A 106 15.08 1.46 3.52
C ASP A 106 15.69 0.65 2.37
N GLU A 107 15.20 -0.58 2.20
CA GLU A 107 15.59 -1.50 1.14
C GLU A 107 14.34 -2.21 0.60
N CYS A 108 14.26 -2.39 -0.72
CA CYS A 108 13.16 -3.11 -1.36
C CYS A 108 13.67 -3.81 -2.62
N VAL A 109 13.52 -5.12 -2.69
CA VAL A 109 13.94 -5.98 -3.79
C VAL A 109 12.74 -6.72 -4.35
N TYR A 110 12.63 -6.74 -5.66
CA TYR A 110 11.49 -7.34 -6.35
C TYR A 110 11.85 -8.76 -6.75
N LEU A 111 10.92 -9.69 -6.50
CA LEU A 111 11.05 -11.10 -6.81
C LEU A 111 10.00 -11.49 -7.83
N VAL A 112 10.45 -12.08 -8.93
CA VAL A 112 9.58 -12.67 -9.94
C VAL A 112 9.60 -14.18 -9.77
N LYS A 113 8.44 -14.76 -9.45
CA LYS A 113 8.24 -16.21 -9.44
C LYS A 113 7.42 -16.59 -10.67
N SER A 114 7.92 -17.54 -11.45
CA SER A 114 7.20 -18.08 -12.60
C SER A 114 7.24 -19.60 -12.56
N ASP A 115 6.09 -20.23 -12.75
CA ASP A 115 5.96 -21.70 -12.82
C ASP A 115 6.73 -22.30 -14.01
N GLU A 116 7.11 -21.48 -15.00
CA GLU A 116 7.85 -21.89 -16.20
C GLU A 116 8.99 -20.90 -16.52
N PHE A 117 9.79 -20.50 -15.52
CA PHE A 117 10.87 -19.51 -15.70
C PHE A 117 11.85 -19.83 -16.85
N TRP A 118 11.97 -21.12 -17.23
CA TRP A 118 12.76 -21.62 -18.35
C TRP A 118 12.18 -21.36 -19.75
N LYS A 119 10.94 -20.85 -19.87
CA LYS A 119 10.32 -20.47 -21.16
C LYS A 119 10.37 -18.97 -21.46
N LEU A 120 10.96 -18.17 -20.59
CA LEU A 120 11.27 -16.78 -20.89
C LEU A 120 12.47 -16.74 -21.85
N GLU A 121 12.19 -16.82 -23.15
CA GLU A 121 13.19 -16.49 -24.18
C GLU A 121 13.56 -15.01 -24.04
N ILE A 122 14.87 -14.74 -23.90
CA ILE A 122 15.48 -13.41 -23.84
C ILE A 122 15.70 -12.90 -25.27
#